data_AF-A0A813D9N5-F1
#
_entry.id   AF-A0A813D9N5-F1
#
_cell.length_a   1.000
_cell.length_b   1.000
_cell.length_c   1.000
_cell.angle_alpha   90.00
_cell.angle_beta   90.00
_cell.angle_gamma   90.00
#
_symmetry.space_group_name_H-M   'P 1'
#
loop_
_entity.id
_entity.type
_entity.pdbx_description
1 polymer ?
#
loop_
_entity_poly.entity_id
_entity_poly.type
_entity_poly.pdbx_seq_one_letter_code
_entity_poly.pdbx_strand_id
1 'polypeptide(L)'
;MILLGPDSGSNEVILCTFALRDATKPMGLSTCACILSKFDEEGSPDPIVRPYTPVSTNALIGKFQLAVKVYPGGKMSEHMKNLPIGEDIDFKHIAPNVKIQHPFGKKTITMLVGGTGVTPMIQALHAVLGTESDTTQVTMLFGNKTQKDILCKELLETWAENSGGRFKIVHVLSDAKDD
;
A
#
# COMPACT_ATOMS: atom_id res chain seq x y z
N MET A 1 9.19 0.40 -15.24
CA MET A 1 9.47 1.51 -14.28
C MET A 1 10.63 1.07 -13.42
N ILE A 2 11.56 1.96 -13.06
CA ILE A 2 12.86 1.56 -12.46
C ILE A 2 12.80 1.57 -10.93
N LEU A 3 13.30 0.52 -10.28
CA LEU A 3 13.47 0.49 -8.82
C LEU A 3 14.59 1.45 -8.39
N LEU A 4 14.29 2.39 -7.48
CA LEU A 4 15.23 3.37 -6.93
C LEU A 4 15.85 2.93 -5.59
N GLY A 5 15.26 1.96 -4.90
CA GLY A 5 15.78 1.39 -3.66
C GLY A 5 14.67 0.84 -2.75
N PRO A 6 14.98 -0.13 -1.87
CA PRO A 6 14.17 -0.43 -0.71
C PRO A 6 14.48 0.56 0.42
N ASP A 7 13.47 1.25 0.95
CA ASP A 7 13.60 1.91 2.25
C ASP A 7 13.35 0.87 3.35
N SER A 8 14.08 1.00 4.47
CA SER A 8 14.13 0.06 5.59
C SER A 8 12.76 -0.49 6.01
N GLY A 9 12.64 -1.83 6.04
CA GLY A 9 11.50 -2.55 6.62
C GLY A 9 11.99 -3.78 7.38
N SER A 10 11.10 -4.44 8.12
CA SER A 10 11.39 -5.74 8.73
C SER A 10 11.76 -6.76 7.64
N ASN A 11 12.40 -7.88 8.00
CA ASN A 11 12.84 -8.91 7.03
C ASN A 11 11.73 -9.44 6.09
N GLU A 12 10.46 -9.16 6.39
CA GLU A 12 9.27 -9.62 5.67
C GLU A 12 8.54 -8.52 4.89
N VAL A 13 8.87 -7.23 5.09
CA VAL A 13 8.21 -6.12 4.39
C VAL A 13 9.26 -5.20 3.79
N ILE A 14 9.13 -4.91 2.50
CA ILE A 14 9.99 -3.96 1.79
C ILE A 14 9.16 -2.79 1.25
N LEU A 15 9.71 -1.58 1.30
CA LEU A 15 9.14 -0.41 0.63
C LEU A 15 9.88 -0.17 -0.68
N CYS A 16 9.28 -0.57 -1.80
CA CYS A 16 9.87 -0.40 -3.12
C CYS A 16 9.49 0.97 -3.70
N THR A 17 10.49 1.81 -4.00
CA THR A 17 10.27 3.08 -4.69
C THR A 17 10.57 2.92 -6.19
N PHE A 18 9.61 3.28 -7.06
CA PHE A 18 9.75 3.16 -8.50
C PHE A 18 9.66 4.53 -9.20
N ALA A 19 10.57 4.79 -10.14
CA ALA A 19 10.51 5.97 -11.00
C ALA A 19 9.43 5.82 -12.09
N LEU A 20 8.66 6.89 -12.31
CA LEU A 20 7.77 7.03 -13.45
C LEU A 20 8.57 7.33 -14.72
N ARG A 21 8.00 7.03 -15.89
CA ARG A 21 8.62 7.37 -17.19
C ARG A 21 8.78 8.87 -17.40
N ASP A 22 7.83 9.65 -16.87
CA ASP A 22 7.89 11.11 -16.85
C ASP A 22 8.12 11.57 -15.41
N ALA A 23 9.35 11.96 -15.10
CA ALA A 23 9.76 12.38 -13.76
C ALA A 23 9.12 13.71 -13.31
N THR A 24 8.44 14.42 -14.21
CA THR A 24 7.81 15.72 -13.92
C THR A 24 6.33 15.61 -13.53
N LYS A 25 5.74 14.42 -13.69
CA LYS A 25 4.31 14.20 -13.47
C LYS A 25 4.04 13.37 -12.22
N PRO A 26 2.87 13.56 -11.59
CA PRO A 26 2.38 12.61 -10.61
C PRO A 26 2.02 11.27 -11.28
N MET A 27 1.88 10.22 -10.47
CA MET A 27 1.39 8.93 -10.95
C MET A 27 -0.01 9.02 -11.57
N GLY A 28 -0.83 9.95 -11.09
CA GLY A 28 -2.18 10.18 -11.62
C GLY A 28 -3.15 9.06 -11.27
N LEU A 29 -2.94 8.40 -10.12
CA LEU A 29 -3.80 7.33 -9.64
C LEU A 29 -4.89 7.90 -8.72
N SER A 30 -6.14 7.48 -8.93
CA SER A 30 -7.26 7.88 -8.05
C SER A 30 -7.19 7.19 -6.69
N THR A 31 -7.85 7.76 -5.68
CA THR A 31 -7.86 7.19 -4.32
C THR A 31 -8.49 5.80 -4.33
N CYS A 32 -7.85 4.87 -3.61
CA CYS A 32 -8.19 3.44 -3.54
C CYS A 32 -8.04 2.65 -4.85
N ALA A 33 -7.47 3.24 -5.91
CA ALA A 33 -7.21 2.48 -7.14
C ALA A 33 -5.92 1.66 -7.03
N CYS A 34 -5.83 0.61 -7.86
CA CYS A 34 -4.66 -0.25 -7.94
C CYS A 34 -4.05 -0.26 -9.34
N ILE A 35 -2.84 -0.78 -9.43
CA ILE A 35 -2.12 -1.06 -10.66
C ILE A 35 -1.81 -2.56 -10.74
N LEU A 36 -1.62 -3.07 -11.95
CA LEU A 36 -1.13 -4.43 -12.16
C LEU A 36 0.38 -4.39 -12.39
N SER A 37 1.12 -5.13 -11.58
CA SER A 37 2.52 -5.47 -11.84
C SER A 37 2.59 -6.74 -12.67
N LYS A 38 3.54 -6.81 -13.60
CA LYS A 38 3.81 -7.97 -14.46
C LYS A 38 5.32 -8.23 -14.50
N PHE A 39 5.70 -9.50 -14.45
CA PHE A 39 6.98 -9.96 -14.98
C PHE A 39 6.81 -11.31 -15.69
N ASP A 40 7.72 -11.61 -16.60
CA ASP A 40 7.78 -12.89 -17.29
C ASP A 40 8.75 -13.80 -16.51
N GLU A 41 8.23 -14.89 -15.94
CA GLU A 41 9.01 -15.85 -15.17
C GLU A 41 9.65 -16.88 -16.12
N GLU A 42 10.96 -17.09 -15.99
CA GLU A 42 11.68 -18.07 -16.82
C GLU A 42 11.07 -19.47 -16.66
N GLY A 43 10.76 -20.13 -17.77
CA GLY A 43 10.12 -21.44 -17.78
C GLY A 43 8.61 -21.45 -17.53
N SER A 44 7.97 -20.30 -17.30
CA SER A 44 6.51 -20.18 -17.23
C SER A 44 5.91 -19.81 -18.60
N PRO A 45 4.84 -20.48 -19.06
CA PRO A 45 4.15 -20.10 -20.30
C PRO A 45 3.33 -18.81 -20.15
N ASP A 46 2.91 -18.51 -18.91
CA ASP A 46 2.07 -17.36 -18.58
C ASP A 46 2.84 -16.34 -17.71
N PRO A 47 2.62 -15.04 -17.92
CA PRO A 47 3.22 -14.01 -17.09
C PRO A 47 2.65 -14.01 -15.66
N ILE A 48 3.49 -13.63 -14.70
CA ILE A 48 3.05 -13.44 -13.33
C ILE A 48 2.51 -12.03 -13.17
N VAL A 49 1.18 -11.92 -12.97
CA VAL A 49 0.49 -10.65 -12.79
C VAL A 49 -0.09 -10.55 -11.38
N ARG A 50 0.14 -9.43 -10.69
CA ARG A 50 -0.44 -9.18 -9.36
C ARG A 50 -0.89 -7.72 -9.19
N PRO A 51 -2.04 -7.48 -8.53
CA PRO A 51 -2.47 -6.13 -8.20
C PRO A 51 -1.67 -5.57 -7.02
N TYR A 52 -1.30 -4.30 -7.09
CA TYR A 52 -0.74 -3.53 -5.99
C TYR A 52 -1.42 -2.18 -5.88
N THR A 53 -1.64 -1.74 -4.64
CA THR A 53 -2.08 -0.38 -4.36
C THR A 53 -0.90 0.41 -3.82
N PRO A 54 -0.44 1.47 -4.52
CA PRO A 54 0.62 2.32 -4.02
C PRO A 54 0.28 2.93 -2.67
N VAL A 55 1.28 3.04 -1.79
CA VAL A 55 1.15 3.70 -0.49
C VAL A 55 1.52 5.18 -0.55
N SER A 56 2.20 5.63 -1.62
CA SER A 56 2.45 7.04 -1.91
C SER A 56 1.23 7.72 -2.53
N THR A 57 1.13 9.04 -2.38
CA THR A 57 0.10 9.87 -3.03
C THR A 57 0.60 10.52 -4.32
N ASN A 58 -0.30 11.16 -5.08
CA ASN A 58 0.06 11.98 -6.24
C ASN A 58 0.91 13.21 -5.91
N ALA A 59 1.13 13.53 -4.62
CA ALA A 59 2.10 14.56 -4.23
C ALA A 59 3.54 14.11 -4.45
N LEU A 60 3.79 12.80 -4.55
CA LEU A 60 5.09 12.26 -4.88
C LEU A 60 5.31 12.32 -6.40
N ILE A 61 5.97 13.39 -6.85
CA ILE A 61 6.22 13.64 -8.28
C ILE A 61 7.32 12.73 -8.81
N GLY A 62 7.10 12.18 -10.01
CA GLY A 62 8.08 11.40 -10.75
C GLY A 62 8.32 9.98 -10.23
N LYS A 63 7.69 9.57 -9.13
CA LYS A 63 7.86 8.25 -8.51
C LYS A 63 6.64 7.83 -7.71
N PHE A 64 6.57 6.56 -7.35
CA PHE A 64 5.57 6.01 -6.44
C PHE A 64 6.18 4.92 -5.58
N GLN A 65 5.51 4.55 -4.49
CA GLN A 65 5.99 3.56 -3.53
C GLN A 65 4.98 2.43 -3.33
N LEU A 66 5.49 1.20 -3.26
CA LEU A 66 4.73 0.01 -2.92
C LEU A 66 5.25 -0.56 -1.60
N ALA A 67 4.36 -0.79 -0.63
CA ALA A 67 4.67 -1.61 0.53
C ALA A 67 4.36 -3.08 0.19
N VAL A 68 5.40 -3.91 0.12
CA VAL A 68 5.32 -5.30 -0.34
C VAL A 68 5.69 -6.22 0.81
N LYS A 69 4.73 -7.07 1.21
CA LYS A 69 5.02 -8.19 2.10
C LYS A 69 5.60 -9.35 1.28
N VAL A 70 6.77 -9.82 1.68
CA VAL A 70 7.50 -10.92 1.06
C VAL A 70 7.04 -12.23 1.66
N TYR A 71 6.43 -13.06 0.81
CA TYR A 71 6.04 -14.41 1.18
C TYR A 71 7.04 -15.42 0.63
N PRO A 72 7.55 -16.37 1.45
CA PRO A 72 8.33 -17.49 0.94
C PRO A 72 7.56 -18.26 -0.14
N GLY A 73 8.19 -18.48 -1.30
CA GLY A 73 7.58 -19.07 -2.49
C GLY A 73 6.62 -18.14 -3.24
N GLY A 74 6.51 -16.88 -2.82
CA GLY A 74 5.66 -15.88 -3.46
C GLY A 74 6.33 -15.27 -4.69
N LYS A 75 6.01 -15.79 -5.88
CA LYS A 75 6.61 -15.39 -7.16
C LYS A 75 6.88 -13.88 -7.32
N MET A 76 5.83 -13.05 -7.25
CA MET A 76 5.97 -11.60 -7.43
C MET A 76 6.67 -10.89 -6.27
N SER A 77 6.40 -11.29 -5.03
CA SER A 77 6.98 -10.61 -3.87
C SER A 77 8.48 -10.91 -3.72
N GLU A 78 8.90 -12.14 -4.04
CA GLU A 78 10.32 -12.51 -4.10
C GLU A 78 11.02 -11.85 -5.28
N HIS A 79 10.36 -11.77 -6.45
CA HIS A 79 10.87 -11.01 -7.58
C HIS A 79 11.12 -9.56 -7.21
N MET A 80 10.15 -8.86 -6.59
CA MET A 80 10.33 -7.48 -6.13
C MET A 80 11.43 -7.32 -5.07
N LYS A 81 11.59 -8.30 -4.16
CA LYS A 81 12.66 -8.30 -3.16
C LYS A 81 14.05 -8.42 -3.78
N ASN A 82 14.17 -9.22 -4.84
CA ASN A 82 15.45 -9.54 -5.47
C ASN A 82 15.75 -8.67 -6.70
N LEU A 83 14.81 -7.79 -7.09
CA LEU A 83 14.98 -6.89 -8.24
C LEU A 83 16.14 -5.92 -7.95
N PRO A 84 17.21 -5.92 -8.77
CA PRO A 84 18.30 -4.97 -8.59
C PRO A 84 17.83 -3.53 -8.79
N ILE A 85 18.45 -2.60 -8.06
CA ILE A 85 18.25 -1.17 -8.28
C ILE A 85 18.68 -0.83 -9.71
N GLY A 86 17.88 -0.04 -10.42
CA GLY A 86 18.12 0.30 -11.82
C GLY A 86 17.35 -0.58 -12.81
N GLU A 87 16.93 -1.78 -12.40
CA GLU A 87 16.13 -2.68 -13.25
C GLU A 87 14.67 -2.26 -13.32
N ASP A 88 14.04 -2.64 -14.43
CA ASP A 88 12.65 -2.32 -14.69
C ASP A 88 11.68 -3.48 -14.42
N ILE A 89 10.47 -3.10 -14.07
CA ILE A 89 9.32 -3.98 -13.96
C ILE A 89 8.12 -3.32 -14.63
N ASP A 90 7.26 -4.14 -15.23
CA ASP A 90 6.07 -3.68 -15.93
C ASP A 90 4.95 -3.36 -14.95
N PHE A 91 4.35 -2.18 -15.15
CA PHE A 91 3.14 -1.77 -14.47
C PHE A 91 2.10 -1.27 -15.47
N LYS A 92 0.84 -1.60 -15.20
CA LYS A 92 -0.30 -1.19 -15.99
C LYS A 92 -1.38 -0.55 -15.11
N HIS A 93 -1.80 0.65 -15.47
CA HIS A 93 -3.04 1.23 -14.94
C HIS A 93 -4.23 0.40 -15.40
N ILE A 94 -5.15 0.16 -14.48
CA ILE A 94 -6.43 -0.47 -14.78
C ILE A 94 -7.56 0.53 -14.61
N ALA A 95 -8.70 0.22 -15.22
CA ALA A 95 -9.92 0.98 -14.98
C ALA A 95 -10.23 0.99 -13.47
N PRO A 96 -10.62 2.14 -12.89
CA PRO A 96 -11.00 2.21 -11.49
C PRO A 96 -12.12 1.21 -11.19
N ASN A 97 -11.89 0.35 -10.20
CA ASN A 97 -12.89 -0.60 -9.69
C ASN A 97 -13.47 -0.15 -8.33
N VAL A 98 -13.26 1.12 -7.98
CA VAL A 98 -13.68 1.71 -6.71
C VAL A 98 -15.09 2.28 -6.86
N LYS A 99 -16.03 1.79 -6.07
CA LYS A 99 -17.46 2.19 -6.14
C LYS A 99 -17.71 3.63 -5.68
N ILE A 100 -16.92 4.12 -4.72
CA ILE A 100 -17.07 5.44 -4.11
C ILE A 100 -15.70 6.09 -4.05
N GLN A 101 -15.54 7.21 -4.76
CA GLN A 101 -14.33 8.03 -4.71
C GLN A 101 -14.38 9.04 -3.58
N HIS A 102 -13.22 9.46 -3.09
CA HIS A 102 -13.13 10.59 -2.17
C HIS A 102 -13.58 11.90 -2.87
N PRO A 103 -14.36 12.78 -2.22
CA PRO A 103 -14.83 12.69 -0.84
C PRO A 103 -15.92 11.63 -0.65
N PHE A 104 -15.80 10.82 0.41
CA PHE A 104 -16.69 9.66 0.63
C PHE A 104 -18.10 10.04 1.11
N GLY A 105 -18.28 11.26 1.62
CA GLY A 105 -19.59 11.78 2.04
C GLY A 105 -20.19 11.05 3.24
N LYS A 106 -19.36 10.57 4.17
CA LYS A 106 -19.78 9.88 5.41
C LYS A 106 -19.19 10.59 6.61
N LYS A 107 -19.96 10.70 7.70
CA LYS A 107 -19.45 11.23 8.97
C LYS A 107 -18.50 10.25 9.67
N THR A 108 -18.77 8.96 9.50
CA THR A 108 -18.02 7.87 10.10
C THR A 108 -17.74 6.78 9.07
N ILE A 109 -16.55 6.21 9.12
CA ILE A 109 -16.13 5.07 8.30
C ILE A 109 -15.50 4.01 9.21
N THR A 110 -15.94 2.77 9.08
CA THR A 110 -15.26 1.62 9.67
C THR A 110 -14.54 0.84 8.59
N MET A 111 -13.23 0.67 8.75
CA MET A 111 -12.39 -0.12 7.85
C MET A 111 -12.16 -1.50 8.46
N LEU A 112 -12.53 -2.55 7.73
CA LEU A 112 -12.22 -3.94 8.08
C LEU A 112 -11.05 -4.38 7.21
N VAL A 113 -9.91 -4.66 7.83
CA VAL A 113 -8.64 -4.82 7.11
C VAL A 113 -7.97 -6.11 7.52
N GLY A 114 -7.48 -6.88 6.54
CA GLY A 114 -6.72 -8.10 6.76
C GLY A 114 -5.39 -8.07 6.02
N GLY A 115 -4.28 -8.24 6.73
CA GLY A 115 -2.93 -8.35 6.15
C GLY A 115 -2.59 -7.24 5.14
N THR A 116 -2.17 -7.63 3.94
CA THR A 116 -1.78 -6.71 2.87
C THR A 116 -2.94 -5.89 2.30
N GLY A 117 -4.19 -6.18 2.67
CA GLY A 117 -5.37 -5.39 2.31
C GLY A 117 -5.40 -3.98 2.90
N VAL A 118 -4.40 -3.61 3.71
CA VAL A 118 -4.28 -2.26 4.28
C VAL A 118 -3.87 -1.19 3.27
N THR A 119 -3.24 -1.55 2.15
CA THR A 119 -2.68 -0.54 1.22
C THR A 119 -3.73 0.34 0.53
N PRO A 120 -4.92 -0.15 0.08
CA PRO A 120 -6.04 0.73 -0.28
C PRO A 120 -6.52 1.63 0.86
N MET A 121 -6.48 1.15 2.10
CA MET A 121 -6.94 1.93 3.26
C MET A 121 -5.96 3.05 3.60
N ILE A 122 -4.66 2.84 3.38
CA ILE A 122 -3.64 3.90 3.47
C ILE A 122 -3.94 5.02 2.48
N GLN A 123 -4.32 4.70 1.23
CA GLN A 123 -4.74 5.74 0.28
C GLN A 123 -6.01 6.47 0.74
N ALA A 124 -7.02 5.75 1.24
CA ALA A 124 -8.23 6.36 1.77
C ALA A 124 -7.94 7.30 2.95
N LEU A 125 -7.07 6.88 3.87
CA LEU A 125 -6.65 7.66 5.03
C LEU A 125 -5.84 8.90 4.62
N HIS A 126 -4.96 8.80 3.62
CA HIS A 126 -4.30 9.97 3.05
C HIS A 126 -5.30 11.03 2.59
N ALA A 127 -6.36 10.61 1.88
CA ALA A 127 -7.37 11.53 1.40
C ALA A 127 -8.19 12.15 2.53
N VAL A 128 -8.69 11.32 3.47
CA VAL A 128 -9.53 11.78 4.59
C VAL A 128 -8.77 12.62 5.60
N LEU A 129 -7.57 12.20 6.00
CA LEU A 129 -6.80 12.88 7.03
C LEU A 129 -6.06 14.11 6.48
N GLY A 130 -5.66 14.06 5.21
CA GLY A 130 -4.92 15.14 4.53
C GLY A 130 -5.79 16.25 3.92
N THR A 131 -7.12 16.10 3.91
CA THR A 131 -8.03 17.15 3.45
C THR A 131 -8.57 17.92 4.65
N GLU A 132 -8.19 19.20 4.80
CA GLU A 132 -8.56 20.03 5.97
C GLU A 132 -10.07 20.16 6.20
N SER A 133 -10.86 20.20 5.12
CA SER A 133 -12.32 20.29 5.19
C SER A 133 -13.01 18.94 5.48
N ASP A 134 -12.27 17.82 5.43
CA ASP A 134 -12.81 16.50 5.71
C ASP A 134 -12.76 16.21 7.22
N THR A 135 -13.94 16.08 7.81
CA THR A 135 -14.14 15.84 9.24
C THR A 135 -14.55 14.39 9.54
N THR A 136 -14.43 13.49 8.57
CA THR A 136 -14.79 12.08 8.70
C THR A 136 -13.99 11.43 9.82
N GLN A 137 -14.70 10.74 10.73
CA GLN A 137 -14.09 9.90 11.74
C GLN A 137 -13.90 8.48 11.20
N VAL A 138 -12.71 7.92 11.37
CA VAL A 138 -12.34 6.60 10.85
C VAL A 138 -11.94 5.68 12.00
N THR A 139 -12.51 4.48 12.02
CA THR A 139 -12.05 3.39 12.89
C THR A 139 -11.61 2.21 12.03
N MET A 140 -10.38 1.75 12.22
CA MET A 140 -9.83 0.60 11.53
C MET A 140 -9.73 -0.59 12.47
N LEU A 141 -10.33 -1.72 12.09
CA LEU A 141 -10.09 -3.02 12.70
C LEU A 141 -9.10 -3.76 11.80
N PHE A 142 -7.86 -3.92 12.27
CA PHE A 142 -6.77 -4.45 11.46
C PHE A 142 -6.32 -5.83 11.94
N GLY A 143 -6.82 -6.85 11.24
CA GLY A 143 -6.51 -8.26 11.45
C GLY A 143 -5.16 -8.68 10.84
N ASN A 144 -4.29 -9.26 11.67
CA ASN A 144 -3.04 -9.89 11.27
C ASN A 144 -2.83 -11.20 12.05
N LYS A 145 -1.88 -12.06 11.61
CA LYS A 145 -1.57 -13.28 12.36
C LYS A 145 -0.86 -12.93 13.67
N THR A 146 0.31 -12.33 13.56
CA THR A 146 1.15 -11.89 14.68
C THR A 146 1.38 -10.37 14.61
N GLN A 147 1.98 -9.79 15.66
CA GLN A 147 2.34 -8.37 15.66
C GLN A 147 3.37 -8.01 14.58
N LYS A 148 4.30 -8.92 14.28
CA LYS A 148 5.33 -8.73 13.25
C LYS A 148 4.75 -8.69 11.83
N ASP A 149 3.55 -9.24 11.65
CA ASP A 149 2.86 -9.27 10.36
C ASP A 149 2.17 -7.94 10.00
N ILE A 150 2.06 -7.00 10.94
CA ILE A 150 1.32 -5.75 10.75
C ILE A 150 2.07 -4.84 9.77
N LEU A 151 1.54 -4.75 8.56
CA LEU A 151 2.09 -3.90 7.50
C LEU A 151 1.88 -2.41 7.82
N CYS A 152 2.93 -1.60 7.69
CA CYS A 152 2.90 -0.14 7.92
C CYS A 152 2.44 0.27 9.33
N LYS A 153 2.75 -0.54 10.36
CA LYS A 153 2.33 -0.31 11.76
C LYS A 153 2.66 1.11 12.26
N GLU A 154 3.93 1.50 12.21
CA GLU A 154 4.41 2.78 12.74
C GLU A 154 3.74 3.99 12.06
N LEU A 155 3.56 3.92 10.74
CA LEU A 155 2.85 4.94 9.96
C LEU A 155 1.41 5.10 10.45
N LEU A 156 0.69 3.98 10.59
CA LEU A 156 -0.72 3.99 11.01
C LEU A 156 -0.89 4.44 12.46
N GLU A 157 -0.01 4.00 13.37
CA GLU A 157 -0.01 4.43 14.77
C GLU A 157 0.27 5.93 14.88
N THR A 158 1.28 6.43 14.16
CA THR A 158 1.61 7.86 14.08
C THR A 158 0.43 8.68 13.57
N TRP A 159 -0.31 8.19 12.57
CA TRP A 159 -1.51 8.86 12.09
C TRP A 159 -2.64 8.84 13.12
N ALA A 160 -2.83 7.73 13.84
CA ALA A 160 -3.86 7.65 14.86
C ALA A 160 -3.60 8.68 15.98
N GLU A 161 -2.36 8.76 16.46
CA GLU A 161 -1.89 9.71 17.47
C GLU A 161 -2.07 11.17 17.03
N ASN A 162 -1.65 11.49 15.80
CA ASN A 162 -1.68 12.87 15.29
C ASN A 162 -3.05 13.31 14.74
N SER A 163 -4.02 12.41 14.64
CA SER A 163 -5.33 12.71 14.04
C SER A 163 -6.27 13.57 14.89
N GLY A 164 -5.91 13.85 16.15
CA GLY A 164 -6.80 14.50 17.11
C GLY A 164 -8.02 13.63 17.45
N GLY A 165 -7.87 12.30 17.39
CA GLY A 165 -8.94 11.33 17.65
C GLY A 165 -9.85 11.05 16.45
N ARG A 166 -9.61 11.67 15.28
CA ARG A 166 -10.36 11.38 14.04
C ARG A 166 -10.06 9.99 13.48
N PHE A 167 -8.86 9.47 13.69
CA PHE A 167 -8.47 8.12 13.28
C PHE A 167 -8.16 7.27 14.50
N LYS A 168 -8.81 6.10 14.57
CA LYS A 168 -8.58 5.09 15.59
C LYS A 168 -8.23 3.77 14.91
N ILE A 169 -7.30 3.04 15.47
CA ILE A 169 -6.91 1.72 15.00
C ILE A 169 -6.99 0.71 16.16
N VAL A 170 -7.52 -0.47 15.85
CA VAL A 170 -7.56 -1.62 16.75
C VAL A 170 -6.90 -2.78 16.03
N HIS A 171 -5.77 -3.25 16.57
CA HIS A 171 -5.09 -4.44 16.05
C HIS A 171 -5.76 -5.69 16.59
N VAL A 172 -6.06 -6.63 15.70
CA VAL A 172 -6.65 -7.92 16.03
C VAL A 172 -5.67 -9.00 15.57
N LEU A 173 -5.13 -9.77 16.51
CA LEU A 173 -4.15 -10.82 16.25
C LEU A 173 -4.81 -12.19 16.37
N SER A 174 -4.68 -13.03 15.34
CA SER A 174 -5.22 -14.39 15.38
C SER A 174 -4.30 -15.40 16.08
N ASP A 175 -3.01 -15.08 16.15
CA ASP A 175 -1.97 -15.84 16.84
C ASP A 175 -1.13 -14.86 17.67
N ALA A 176 -1.76 -14.34 18.73
CA ALA A 176 -1.08 -13.52 19.71
C ALA A 176 -0.15 -14.42 20.53
N LYS A 177 1.15 -14.31 20.30
CA LYS A 177 2.14 -14.84 21.23
C LYS A 177 2.32 -13.80 22.33
N ASP A 178 2.27 -14.26 23.57
CA ASP A 178 2.67 -13.44 24.71
C ASP A 178 4.18 -13.19 24.58
N ASP A 179 4.57 -11.93 24.35
CA ASP A 179 5.97 -11.49 24.43
C ASP A 179 6.41 -11.40 25.90
#